data_AF-A0A9D6V705-F1
#
_entry.id   AF-A0A9D6V705-F1
#
_cell.length_a   1.000
_cell.length_b   1.000
_cell.length_c   1.000
_cell.angle_alpha   90.00
_cell.angle_beta   90.00
_cell.angle_gamma   90.00
#
_symmetry.space_group_name_H-M   'P 1'
#
loop_
_entity.id
_entity.type
_entity.pdbx_description
1 polymer ?
#
loop_
_entity_poly.entity_id
_entity_poly.type
_entity_poly.pdbx_seq_one_letter_code
_entity_poly.pdbx_strand_id
1 'polypeptide(L)'
;METDNDQNEHCAPMGHKSLRNEIVEFQKARMDLLKFKAVAVAALGAIGLGFSVQPGSTGTSSGIQIHPAYVLCVIPFVCLYVDLVCYHNTLRILVIARYLESHGCLYEKFISQLDASLKNLKKGVRYFFEFEDLALAWSSIGLSILLIVYGFFCFFPKEVTIFKILLTIGIAGTFLSWVAKQSYENHVKTLFATPVVVKGHSENQ
;
A
#
# COMPACT_ATOMS: atom_id res chain seq x y z
N MET A 1 -33.85 -39.29 18.41
CA MET A 1 -33.05 -40.10 17.46
C MET A 1 -32.46 -39.08 16.50
N GLU A 2 -31.49 -38.35 17.00
CA GLU A 2 -30.89 -37.16 16.38
C GLU A 2 -29.45 -37.56 16.17
N THR A 3 -29.17 -37.99 14.94
CA THR A 3 -27.93 -38.67 14.58
C THR A 3 -26.79 -37.66 14.48
N ASP A 4 -25.81 -37.86 15.34
CA ASP A 4 -24.39 -37.53 15.20
C ASP A 4 -23.97 -37.32 13.73
N ASN A 5 -23.74 -36.07 13.34
CA ASN A 5 -23.05 -35.75 12.10
C ASN A 5 -21.93 -34.70 12.30
N ASP A 6 -21.44 -34.56 13.53
CA ASP A 6 -20.45 -33.54 13.93
C ASP A 6 -19.00 -34.07 14.04
N GLN A 7 -18.73 -35.34 13.77
CA GLN A 7 -17.40 -35.93 14.01
C GLN A 7 -16.48 -36.07 12.79
N ASN A 8 -16.91 -35.63 11.60
CA ASN A 8 -16.07 -35.69 10.39
C ASN A 8 -15.38 -34.36 10.01
N GLU A 9 -15.32 -33.38 10.93
CA GLU A 9 -14.50 -32.16 10.77
C GLU A 9 -13.07 -32.30 11.33
N HIS A 10 -12.62 -33.50 11.72
CA HIS A 10 -11.42 -33.65 12.54
C HIS A 10 -10.09 -33.95 11.81
N CYS A 11 -9.99 -33.58 10.53
CA CYS A 11 -8.69 -33.54 9.84
C CYS A 11 -8.62 -32.40 8.81
N ALA A 12 -9.12 -31.20 9.16
CA ALA A 12 -8.83 -30.01 8.38
C ALA A 12 -7.53 -29.38 8.91
N PRO A 13 -6.41 -29.40 8.14
CA PRO A 13 -5.15 -28.83 8.56
C PRO A 13 -5.32 -27.32 8.74
N MET A 14 -5.23 -26.83 9.98
CA MET A 14 -5.19 -25.41 10.34
C MET A 14 -6.19 -24.51 9.58
N GLY A 15 -7.45 -24.52 10.03
CA GLY A 15 -8.32 -23.34 10.11
C GLY A 15 -8.43 -22.42 8.89
N HIS A 16 -9.09 -22.88 7.81
CA HIS A 16 -9.46 -22.01 6.67
C HIS A 16 -10.17 -20.71 7.08
N LYS A 17 -10.96 -20.75 8.16
CA LYS A 17 -11.62 -19.56 8.72
C LYS A 17 -10.60 -18.54 9.27
N SER A 18 -9.51 -19.01 9.88
CA SER A 18 -8.44 -18.16 10.42
C SER A 18 -7.70 -17.41 9.30
N LEU A 19 -7.28 -18.11 8.25
CA LEU A 19 -6.56 -17.50 7.12
C LEU A 19 -7.42 -16.47 6.36
N ARG A 20 -8.73 -16.71 6.26
CA ARG A 20 -9.65 -15.72 5.68
C ARG A 20 -9.79 -14.48 6.56
N ASN A 21 -9.88 -14.67 7.88
CA ASN A 21 -9.93 -13.56 8.82
C ASN A 21 -8.64 -12.74 8.74
N GLU A 22 -7.48 -13.38 8.59
CA GLU A 22 -6.21 -12.67 8.36
C GLU A 22 -6.23 -11.84 7.06
N ILE A 23 -6.75 -12.37 5.95
CA ILE A 23 -6.88 -11.59 4.70
C ILE A 23 -7.76 -10.35 4.93
N VAL A 24 -8.91 -10.51 5.59
CA VAL A 24 -9.82 -9.41 5.89
C VAL A 24 -9.16 -8.39 6.82
N GLU A 25 -8.39 -8.85 7.80
CA GLU A 25 -7.63 -8.00 8.71
C GLU A 25 -6.56 -7.20 7.97
N PHE A 26 -5.81 -7.83 7.05
CA PHE A 26 -4.82 -7.13 6.23
C PHE A 26 -5.46 -6.11 5.28
N GLN A 27 -6.63 -6.42 4.70
CA GLN A 27 -7.39 -5.46 3.88
C GLN A 27 -7.85 -4.25 4.71
N LYS A 28 -8.35 -4.50 5.94
CA LYS A 28 -8.73 -3.43 6.86
C LYS A 28 -7.54 -2.56 7.25
N ALA A 29 -6.42 -3.17 7.61
CA ALA A 29 -5.18 -2.47 7.95
C ALA A 29 -4.69 -1.60 6.79
N ARG A 30 -4.79 -2.10 5.55
CA ARG A 30 -4.44 -1.35 4.34
C ARG A 30 -5.29 -0.09 4.17
N MET A 31 -6.61 -0.20 4.35
CA MET A 31 -7.51 0.95 4.26
C MET A 31 -7.21 2.00 5.33
N ASP A 32 -6.87 1.58 6.54
CA ASP A 32 -6.52 2.50 7.63
C ASP A 32 -5.15 3.18 7.39
N LEU A 33 -4.19 2.49 6.77
CA LEU A 33 -2.93 3.09 6.32
C LEU A 33 -3.14 4.16 5.23
N LEU A 34 -4.06 3.93 4.29
CA LEU A 34 -4.42 4.92 3.27
C LEU A 34 -5.01 6.20 3.88
N LYS A 35 -5.92 6.05 4.86
CA LYS A 35 -6.44 7.20 5.62
C LYS A 35 -5.33 7.92 6.37
N PHE A 36 -4.45 7.16 7.03
CA PHE A 36 -3.32 7.73 7.74
C PHE A 36 -2.39 8.52 6.82
N LYS A 37 -2.10 8.02 5.61
CA LYS A 37 -1.33 8.76 4.60
C LYS A 37 -1.98 10.10 4.27
N ALA A 38 -3.28 10.11 3.98
CA ALA A 38 -4.00 11.34 3.64
C ALA A 38 -3.95 12.36 4.80
N VAL A 39 -4.20 11.91 6.04
CA VAL A 39 -4.14 12.76 7.23
C VAL A 39 -2.72 13.28 7.49
N ALA A 40 -1.71 12.43 7.40
CA ALA A 40 -0.32 12.82 7.62
C ALA A 40 0.16 13.83 6.57
N VAL A 41 -0.16 13.61 5.30
CA VAL A 41 0.16 14.55 4.22
C VAL A 41 -0.58 15.87 4.38
N ALA A 42 -1.86 15.86 4.75
CA ALA A 42 -2.62 17.07 5.02
C ALA A 42 -2.05 17.85 6.20
N ALA A 43 -1.65 17.18 7.28
CA ALA A 43 -1.03 17.80 8.44
C ALA A 43 0.33 18.42 8.09
N LEU A 44 1.21 17.68 7.42
CA LEU A 44 2.52 18.17 6.97
C LEU A 44 2.39 19.30 5.95
N GLY A 45 1.41 19.21 5.06
CA GLY A 45 1.06 20.27 4.11
C GLY A 45 0.58 21.52 4.82
N ALA A 46 -0.31 21.40 5.81
CA ALA A 46 -0.80 22.53 6.59
C ALA A 46 0.34 23.23 7.34
N ILE A 47 1.22 22.46 7.98
CA ILE A 47 2.40 23.00 8.68
C ILE A 47 3.36 23.65 7.68
N GLY A 48 3.66 22.99 6.56
CA GLY A 48 4.59 23.47 5.54
C GLY A 48 4.08 24.70 4.76
N LEU A 49 2.77 24.88 4.65
CA LEU A 49 2.15 26.07 4.06
C LEU A 49 1.98 27.23 5.06
N GLY A 50 2.31 27.01 6.34
CA GLY A 50 2.23 28.04 7.36
C GLY A 50 0.83 28.27 7.91
N PHE A 51 -0.09 27.30 7.81
CA PHE A 51 -1.39 27.35 8.50
C PHE A 51 -1.27 27.17 10.03
N SER A 52 -0.12 27.50 10.63
CA SER A 52 -0.01 27.46 12.09
C SER A 52 -0.92 28.53 12.66
N VAL A 53 -1.95 28.09 13.38
CA VAL A 53 -2.79 28.95 14.22
C VAL A 53 -1.85 29.72 15.13
N GLN A 54 -1.71 31.02 14.91
CA GLN A 54 -0.86 31.89 15.71
C GLN A 54 -1.65 32.18 17.00
N PRO A 55 -1.41 31.47 18.13
CA PRO A 55 -2.23 31.63 19.32
C PRO A 55 -1.63 32.80 20.10
N GLY A 56 -2.01 34.02 19.71
CA GLY A 56 -1.95 35.25 20.51
C GLY A 56 -0.78 35.45 21.47
N SER A 57 0.47 35.12 21.08
CA SER A 57 1.64 35.26 21.97
C SER A 57 2.65 36.24 21.40
N THR A 58 2.47 37.49 21.83
CA THR A 58 3.55 38.44 22.14
C THR A 58 4.52 37.80 23.14
N GLY A 59 5.50 37.05 22.64
CA GLY A 59 6.52 36.43 23.47
C GLY A 59 7.72 36.06 22.63
N THR A 60 8.77 36.87 22.71
CA THR A 60 10.09 36.65 22.13
C THR A 60 10.74 35.40 22.71
N SER A 61 10.33 34.22 22.23
CA SER A 61 11.04 32.97 22.49
C SER A 61 11.96 32.68 21.31
N SER A 62 13.26 32.78 21.56
CA SER A 62 14.39 32.43 20.71
C SER A 62 14.43 30.92 20.40
N GLY A 63 13.36 30.40 19.80
CA GLY A 63 13.25 29.02 19.34
C GLY A 63 13.86 28.85 17.95
N ILE A 64 14.31 27.63 17.66
CA ILE A 64 14.82 27.23 16.35
C ILE A 64 13.75 27.52 15.28
N GLN A 65 13.97 28.53 14.45
CA GLN A 65 13.10 28.84 13.31
C GLN A 65 13.34 27.81 12.21
N ILE A 66 12.61 26.70 12.25
CA ILE A 66 12.61 25.73 11.17
C ILE A 66 11.86 26.37 10.00
N HIS A 67 12.56 26.57 8.88
CA HIS A 67 11.93 27.10 7.68
C HIS A 67 10.82 26.12 7.22
N PRO A 68 9.58 26.58 7.00
CA PRO A 68 8.43 25.71 6.72
C PRO A 68 8.61 24.84 5.46
N ALA A 69 9.44 25.29 4.51
CA ALA A 69 9.82 24.49 3.33
C ALA A 69 10.48 23.14 3.66
N TYR A 70 11.19 23.01 4.79
CA TYR A 70 11.80 21.73 5.18
C TYR A 70 10.74 20.69 5.58
N VAL A 71 9.59 21.12 6.07
CA VAL A 71 8.49 20.20 6.43
C VAL A 71 7.87 19.58 5.18
N LEU A 72 7.74 20.36 4.10
CA LEU A 72 7.25 19.87 2.81
C LEU A 72 8.17 18.80 2.20
N CYS A 73 9.47 18.86 2.51
CA CYS A 73 10.45 17.88 2.05
C CYS A 73 10.26 16.49 2.68
N VAL A 74 9.57 16.39 3.83
CA VAL A 74 9.32 15.12 4.54
C VAL A 74 8.15 14.35 3.92
N ILE A 75 7.23 15.05 3.25
CA ILE A 75 6.03 14.48 2.61
C ILE A 75 6.34 13.28 1.71
N PRO A 76 7.26 13.34 0.73
CA PRO A 76 7.54 12.21 -0.15
C PRO A 76 8.07 10.99 0.60
N PHE A 77 8.86 11.18 1.67
CA PHE A 77 9.36 10.07 2.50
C PHE A 77 8.24 9.40 3.28
N VAL A 78 7.30 10.17 3.85
CA VAL A 78 6.12 9.62 4.53
C VAL A 78 5.24 8.86 3.55
N CYS A 79 5.03 9.40 2.35
CA CYS A 79 4.27 8.71 1.31
C CYS A 79 4.90 7.39 0.92
N LEU A 80 6.21 7.39 0.66
CA LEU A 80 6.96 6.19 0.33
C LEU A 80 6.90 5.14 1.44
N TYR A 81 7.03 5.56 2.71
CA TYR A 81 6.94 4.65 3.84
C TYR A 81 5.59 3.94 3.89
N VAL A 82 4.49 4.69 3.78
CA VAL A 82 3.16 4.07 3.77
C VAL A 82 2.98 3.16 2.56
N ASP A 83 3.46 3.57 1.38
CA ASP A 83 3.37 2.76 0.16
C ASP A 83 4.11 1.42 0.32
N LEU A 84 5.29 1.43 0.92
CA LEU A 84 6.09 0.24 1.15
C LEU A 84 5.43 -0.72 2.15
N VAL A 85 4.82 -0.19 3.22
CA VAL A 85 4.03 -1.00 4.16
C VAL A 85 2.79 -1.59 3.47
N CYS A 86 2.11 -0.82 2.62
CA CYS A 86 1.00 -1.31 1.82
C CYS A 86 1.43 -2.44 0.87
N TYR A 87 2.56 -2.28 0.15
CA TYR A 87 3.10 -3.34 -0.70
C TYR A 87 3.45 -4.61 0.08
N HIS A 88 4.02 -4.46 1.27
CA HIS A 88 4.32 -5.61 2.13
C HIS A 88 3.04 -6.35 2.53
N ASN A 89 1.99 -5.63 2.94
CA ASN A 89 0.71 -6.24 3.30
C ASN A 89 0.05 -6.93 2.09
N THR A 90 0.07 -6.30 0.91
CA THR A 90 -0.43 -6.92 -0.32
C THR A 90 0.33 -8.20 -0.65
N LEU A 91 1.65 -8.21 -0.49
CA LEU A 91 2.47 -9.41 -0.72
C LEU A 91 2.09 -10.54 0.24
N ARG A 92 1.83 -10.26 1.53
CA ARG A 92 1.36 -11.27 2.48
C ARG A 92 -0.01 -11.84 2.09
N ILE A 93 -0.95 -11.00 1.66
CA ILE A 93 -2.25 -11.45 1.16
C ILE A 93 -2.07 -12.38 -0.05
N LEU A 94 -1.19 -12.02 -1.00
CA LEU A 94 -0.90 -12.85 -2.18
C LEU A 94 -0.27 -14.20 -1.81
N VAL A 95 0.64 -14.23 -0.84
CA VAL A 95 1.24 -15.48 -0.34
C VAL A 95 0.18 -16.39 0.28
N ILE A 96 -0.71 -15.85 1.12
CA ILE A 96 -1.80 -16.63 1.75
C ILE A 96 -2.78 -17.13 0.68
N ALA A 97 -3.15 -16.28 -0.28
CA ALA A 97 -4.01 -16.68 -1.39
C ALA A 97 -3.40 -17.84 -2.18
N ARG A 98 -2.11 -17.75 -2.54
CA ARG A 98 -1.38 -18.81 -3.26
C ARG A 98 -1.26 -20.09 -2.45
N TYR A 99 -1.09 -19.98 -1.13
CA TYR A 99 -1.10 -21.13 -0.23
C TYR A 99 -2.47 -21.83 -0.24
N LEU A 100 -3.57 -21.09 -0.17
CA LEU A 100 -4.92 -21.64 -0.24
C LEU A 100 -5.22 -22.31 -1.59
N GLU A 101 -4.71 -21.74 -2.69
CA GLU A 101 -4.77 -22.33 -4.04
C GLU A 101 -4.15 -23.73 -4.07
N SER A 102 -2.96 -23.87 -3.49
CA SER A 102 -2.23 -25.15 -3.48
C SER A 102 -2.92 -26.27 -2.69
N HIS A 103 -3.82 -25.93 -1.75
CA HIS A 103 -4.50 -26.89 -0.88
C HIS A 103 -5.94 -27.20 -1.35
N GLY A 104 -6.35 -26.75 -2.54
CA GLY A 104 -7.61 -27.19 -3.17
C GLY A 104 -8.89 -26.72 -2.47
N CYS A 105 -8.85 -25.55 -1.82
CA CYS A 105 -10.00 -25.03 -1.08
C CYS A 105 -11.21 -24.75 -1.98
N LEU A 106 -12.43 -24.98 -1.47
CA LEU A 106 -13.69 -24.66 -2.15
C LEU A 106 -13.80 -23.17 -2.57
N TYR A 107 -13.17 -22.28 -1.82
CA TYR A 107 -13.09 -20.85 -2.14
C TYR A 107 -12.28 -20.57 -3.41
N GLU A 108 -11.24 -21.35 -3.64
CA GLU A 108 -10.39 -21.24 -4.82
C GLU A 108 -11.12 -21.74 -6.07
N LYS A 109 -11.98 -22.75 -5.94
CA LYS A 109 -12.96 -23.08 -6.98
C LYS A 109 -13.91 -21.93 -7.28
N PHE A 110 -14.36 -21.19 -6.26
CA PHE A 110 -15.22 -20.03 -6.46
C PHE A 110 -14.48 -18.84 -7.09
N ILE A 111 -13.25 -18.53 -6.63
CA ILE A 111 -12.40 -17.47 -7.19
C ILE A 111 -11.99 -17.82 -8.62
N SER A 112 -11.61 -19.05 -8.92
CA SER A 112 -11.27 -19.50 -10.28
C SER A 112 -12.49 -19.50 -11.21
N GLN A 113 -13.68 -19.79 -10.70
CA GLN A 113 -14.93 -19.59 -11.45
C GLN A 113 -15.20 -18.10 -11.72
N LEU A 114 -15.01 -17.23 -10.72
CA LEU A 114 -15.10 -15.79 -10.87
C LEU A 114 -14.07 -15.26 -11.88
N ASP A 115 -12.83 -15.75 -11.81
CA ASP A 115 -11.76 -15.37 -12.72
C ASP A 115 -12.02 -15.92 -14.13
N ALA A 116 -12.63 -17.10 -14.28
CA ALA A 116 -13.09 -17.61 -15.57
C ALA A 116 -14.24 -16.76 -16.15
N SER A 117 -15.19 -16.30 -15.33
CA SER A 117 -16.23 -15.37 -15.74
C SER A 117 -15.67 -13.97 -16.08
N LEU A 118 -14.62 -13.53 -15.37
CA LEU A 118 -13.94 -12.25 -15.61
C LEU A 118 -12.85 -12.32 -16.70
N LYS A 119 -12.39 -13.50 -17.10
CA LYS A 119 -11.45 -13.69 -18.22
C LYS A 119 -12.02 -13.15 -19.53
N ASN A 120 -13.34 -13.24 -19.72
CA ASN A 120 -14.03 -12.61 -20.85
C ASN A 120 -13.96 -11.08 -20.81
N LEU A 121 -13.71 -10.48 -19.63
CA LEU A 121 -13.53 -9.04 -19.44
C LEU A 121 -12.06 -8.59 -19.54
N LYS A 122 -11.12 -9.46 -19.93
CA LYS A 122 -9.65 -9.21 -19.98
C LYS A 122 -9.03 -8.69 -18.66
N LYS A 123 -9.80 -8.62 -17.59
CA LYS A 123 -9.46 -8.00 -16.30
C LYS A 123 -9.94 -8.95 -15.20
N GLY A 124 -9.07 -9.90 -14.84
CA GLY A 124 -9.34 -10.90 -13.81
C GLY A 124 -9.49 -10.28 -12.41
N VAL A 125 -9.61 -11.12 -11.37
CA VAL A 125 -9.82 -10.70 -9.97
C VAL A 125 -8.77 -9.70 -9.45
N ARG A 126 -7.60 -9.63 -10.10
CA ARG A 126 -6.60 -8.57 -9.92
C ARG A 126 -7.14 -7.15 -10.11
N TYR A 127 -8.24 -6.96 -10.84
CA TYR A 127 -8.76 -5.64 -11.16
C TYR A 127 -9.20 -4.83 -9.94
N PHE A 128 -9.75 -5.48 -8.91
CA PHE A 128 -10.10 -4.80 -7.65
C PHE A 128 -8.86 -4.32 -6.90
N PHE A 129 -7.79 -5.13 -6.89
CA PHE A 129 -6.51 -4.73 -6.30
C PHE A 129 -5.76 -3.69 -7.16
N GLU A 130 -5.91 -3.74 -8.48
CA GLU A 130 -5.28 -2.79 -9.41
C GLU A 130 -5.77 -1.38 -9.18
N PHE A 131 -7.05 -1.16 -8.89
CA PHE A 131 -7.55 0.19 -8.59
C PHE A 131 -6.95 0.76 -7.32
N GLU A 132 -6.81 -0.06 -6.28
CA GLU A 132 -6.19 0.37 -5.02
C GLU A 132 -4.69 0.65 -5.22
N ASP A 133 -3.98 -0.23 -5.94
CA ASP A 133 -2.57 -0.05 -6.27
C ASP A 133 -2.35 1.18 -7.17
N LEU A 134 -3.28 1.43 -8.10
CA LEU A 134 -3.29 2.60 -8.96
C LEU A 134 -3.52 3.87 -8.14
N ALA A 135 -4.55 3.91 -7.29
CA ALA A 135 -4.83 5.06 -6.42
C ALA A 135 -3.64 5.36 -5.49
N LEU A 136 -3.03 4.33 -4.93
CA LEU A 136 -1.84 4.45 -4.09
C LEU A 136 -0.68 5.06 -4.88
N ALA A 137 -0.37 4.54 -6.09
CA ALA A 137 0.68 5.07 -6.95
C ALA A 137 0.42 6.53 -7.40
N TRP A 138 -0.82 6.84 -7.82
CA TRP A 138 -1.19 8.19 -8.25
C TRP A 138 -1.12 9.20 -7.11
N SER A 139 -1.40 8.80 -5.88
CA SER A 139 -1.28 9.71 -4.73
C SER A 139 0.16 10.20 -4.53
N SER A 140 1.16 9.32 -4.64
CA SER A 140 2.58 9.67 -4.47
C SER A 140 3.13 10.47 -5.65
N ILE A 141 2.76 10.10 -6.88
CA ILE A 141 3.12 10.85 -8.09
C ILE A 141 2.47 12.24 -8.07
N GLY A 142 1.18 12.30 -7.76
CA GLY A 142 0.42 13.54 -7.69
C GLY A 142 0.99 14.51 -6.66
N LEU A 143 1.35 14.03 -5.46
CA LEU A 143 1.99 14.85 -4.44
C LEU A 143 3.38 15.34 -4.86
N SER A 144 4.17 14.50 -5.52
CA SER A 144 5.50 14.89 -6.01
C SER A 144 5.41 15.96 -7.10
N ILE A 145 4.46 15.84 -8.03
CA ILE A 145 4.16 16.86 -9.04
C ILE A 145 3.70 18.15 -8.38
N LEU A 146 2.81 18.06 -7.38
CA LEU A 146 2.29 19.22 -6.66
C LEU A 146 3.41 19.99 -5.94
N LEU A 147 4.41 19.28 -5.37
CA LEU A 147 5.61 19.91 -4.79
C LEU A 147 6.46 20.63 -5.83
N ILE A 148 6.63 20.06 -7.03
CA ILE A 148 7.37 20.70 -8.13
C ILE A 148 6.65 21.98 -8.57
N VAL A 149 5.33 21.92 -8.76
CA VAL A 149 4.49 23.06 -9.12
C VAL A 149 4.57 24.14 -8.03
N TYR A 150 4.45 23.76 -6.76
CA TYR A 150 4.59 24.69 -5.64
C TYR A 150 5.97 25.36 -5.60
N GLY A 151 7.04 24.58 -5.77
CA GLY A 151 8.40 25.11 -5.88
C GLY A 151 8.54 26.12 -7.01
N PHE A 152 7.91 25.87 -8.17
CA PHE A 152 7.89 26.80 -9.29
C PHE A 152 7.15 28.11 -8.97
N PHE A 153 6.01 28.05 -8.25
CA PHE A 153 5.34 29.26 -7.76
C PHE A 153 6.20 30.05 -6.76
N CYS A 154 6.91 29.37 -5.87
CA CYS A 154 7.85 29.98 -4.92
C CYS A 154 9.15 30.49 -5.55
N PHE A 155 9.42 30.21 -6.83
CA PHE A 155 10.60 30.71 -7.53
C PHE A 155 10.54 32.23 -7.80
N PHE A 156 9.34 32.79 -7.95
CA PHE A 156 9.14 34.22 -8.24
C PHE A 156 9.74 35.17 -7.18
N PRO A 157 9.69 34.87 -5.87
CA PRO A 157 10.40 35.64 -4.84
C PRO A 157 11.87 35.20 -4.61
N LYS A 158 12.75 35.22 -5.63
CA LYS A 158 14.24 35.15 -5.55
C LYS A 158 14.92 34.08 -4.64
N GLU A 159 14.20 33.14 -4.05
CA GLU A 159 14.69 32.08 -3.15
C GLU A 159 15.16 30.85 -3.95
N VAL A 160 16.23 31.01 -4.73
CA VAL A 160 16.73 29.96 -5.66
C VAL A 160 17.17 28.69 -4.92
N THR A 161 17.62 28.80 -3.68
CA THR A 161 18.08 27.67 -2.87
C THR A 161 16.94 26.72 -2.50
N ILE A 162 15.80 27.26 -2.05
CA ILE A 162 14.63 26.47 -1.66
C ILE A 162 14.07 25.71 -2.87
N PHE A 163 14.01 26.38 -4.02
CA PHE A 163 13.58 25.75 -5.27
C PHE A 163 14.44 24.53 -5.62
N LYS A 164 15.77 24.64 -5.55
CA LYS A 164 16.69 23.52 -5.83
C LYS A 164 16.46 22.35 -4.87
N ILE A 165 16.31 22.62 -3.58
CA ILE A 165 16.08 21.57 -2.57
C ILE A 165 14.76 20.85 -2.85
N LEU A 166 13.65 21.58 -3.03
CA LEU A 166 12.34 20.99 -3.33
C LEU A 166 12.36 20.19 -4.63
N LEU A 167 13.03 20.69 -5.67
CA LEU A 167 13.15 19.99 -6.95
C LEU A 167 13.94 18.69 -6.83
N THR A 168 15.11 18.71 -6.15
CA THR A 168 15.91 17.49 -5.94
C THR A 168 15.16 16.44 -5.12
N ILE A 169 14.42 16.85 -4.09
CA ILE A 169 13.65 15.95 -3.22
C ILE A 169 12.42 15.40 -3.94
N GLY A 170 11.73 16.21 -4.75
CA GLY A 170 10.61 15.74 -5.58
C GLY A 170 11.04 14.70 -6.62
N ILE A 171 12.18 14.94 -7.28
CA ILE A 171 12.77 13.97 -8.22
C ILE A 171 13.20 12.69 -7.49
N ALA A 172 13.92 12.82 -6.38
CA ALA A 172 14.37 11.68 -5.58
C ALA A 172 13.19 10.85 -5.07
N GLY A 173 12.13 11.50 -4.58
CA GLY A 173 10.90 10.83 -4.14
C GLY A 173 10.23 10.06 -5.28
N THR A 174 10.08 10.68 -6.46
CA THR A 174 9.50 10.02 -7.64
C THR A 174 10.32 8.80 -8.08
N PHE A 175 11.65 8.95 -8.11
CA PHE A 175 12.55 7.85 -8.45
C PHE A 175 12.46 6.71 -7.44
N LEU A 176 12.46 7.02 -6.15
CA LEU A 176 12.41 6.02 -5.09
C LEU A 176 11.06 5.29 -5.07
N SER A 177 9.95 5.99 -5.32
CA SER A 177 8.63 5.36 -5.52
C SER A 177 8.61 4.44 -6.74
N TRP A 178 9.27 4.83 -7.84
CA TRP A 178 9.41 3.97 -9.03
C TRP A 178 10.23 2.70 -8.73
N VAL A 179 11.35 2.82 -8.00
CA VAL A 179 12.15 1.66 -7.58
C VAL A 179 11.37 0.74 -6.65
N ALA A 180 10.62 1.29 -5.68
CA ALA A 180 9.79 0.50 -4.77
C ALA A 180 8.71 -0.29 -5.55
N LYS A 181 8.05 0.35 -6.52
CA LYS A 181 7.11 -0.32 -7.42
C LYS A 181 7.77 -1.44 -8.23
N GLN A 182 8.94 -1.16 -8.82
CA GLN A 182 9.67 -2.16 -9.61
C GLN A 182 10.08 -3.36 -8.76
N SER A 183 10.56 -3.13 -7.54
CA SER A 183 10.91 -4.18 -6.58
C SER A 183 9.69 -5.04 -6.25
N TYR A 184 8.55 -4.43 -5.95
CA TYR A 184 7.30 -5.14 -5.69
C TYR A 184 6.86 -6.00 -6.89
N GLU A 185 6.86 -5.45 -8.11
CA GLU A 185 6.50 -6.21 -9.32
C GLU A 185 7.42 -7.41 -9.55
N ASN A 186 8.71 -7.26 -9.27
CA ASN A 186 9.66 -8.36 -9.39
C ASN A 186 9.35 -9.48 -8.39
N HIS A 187 9.06 -9.14 -7.12
CA HIS A 187 8.69 -10.13 -6.11
C HIS A 187 7.39 -10.86 -6.45
N VAL A 188 6.39 -10.13 -6.95
CA VAL A 188 5.13 -10.71 -7.41
C VAL A 188 5.39 -11.69 -8.56
N LYS A 189 6.21 -11.32 -9.56
CA LYS A 189 6.57 -12.23 -10.66
C LYS A 189 7.27 -13.50 -10.16
N THR A 190 8.21 -13.38 -9.22
CA THR A 190 8.89 -14.53 -8.63
C THR A 190 7.93 -15.48 -7.89
N LEU A 191 6.94 -14.92 -7.17
CA LEU A 191 5.93 -15.71 -6.47
C LEU A 191 5.11 -16.58 -7.43
N PHE A 192 4.74 -16.02 -8.59
CA PHE A 192 3.92 -16.73 -9.59
C PHE A 192 4.73 -17.60 -10.55
N ALA A 193 6.03 -17.32 -10.75
CA ALA A 193 6.91 -18.13 -11.58
C ALA A 193 7.25 -19.49 -10.96
N THR A 194 7.15 -19.62 -9.64
CA THR A 194 7.44 -20.87 -8.94
C THR A 194 6.24 -21.81 -9.06
N PRO A 195 6.33 -22.92 -9.81
CA PRO A 195 5.24 -23.88 -9.88
C PRO A 195 5.02 -24.47 -8.48
N VAL A 196 3.77 -24.48 -8.05
CA VAL A 196 3.39 -25.14 -6.80
C VAL A 196 3.55 -26.64 -7.05
N VAL A 197 4.59 -27.24 -6.48
CA VAL A 197 4.71 -28.70 -6.41
C VAL A 197 3.68 -29.16 -5.38
N VAL A 198 2.48 -29.47 -5.85
CA VAL A 198 1.48 -30.15 -5.03
C VAL A 198 2.07 -31.52 -4.73
N LYS A 199 2.61 -31.68 -3.53
CA LYS A 199 2.97 -33.00 -3.01
C LYS A 199 1.64 -33.73 -2.83
N GLY A 200 1.21 -34.43 -3.88
CA GLY A 200 0.06 -35.31 -3.78
C GLY A 200 0.36 -36.27 -2.64
N HIS A 201 -0.42 -36.22 -1.55
CA HIS A 201 -0.58 -37.36 -0.67
C HIS A 201 -1.28 -38.44 -1.49
N SER A 202 -0.53 -39.07 -2.38
CA SER A 202 -0.82 -40.40 -2.89
C SER A 202 -0.28 -41.38 -1.85
N GLU A 203 -0.82 -41.30 -0.64
CA GLU A 203 -0.68 -42.37 0.33
C GLU A 203 -1.85 -43.32 0.13
N ASN A 204 -1.49 -44.48 -0.41
CA ASN A 204 -2.19 -45.75 -0.28
C ASN A 204 -3.09 -45.81 0.97
N GLN A 205 -4.40 -45.90 0.76
CA GLN A 205 -5.28 -46.87 1.44
C GLN A 205 -6.67 -46.89 0.79
#